data_AF-A0A952Z041-F1
#
_entry.id   AF-A0A952Z041-F1
#
_cell.length_a   1.000
_cell.length_b   1.000
_cell.length_c   1.000
_cell.angle_alpha   90.00
_cell.angle_beta   90.00
_cell.angle_gamma   90.00
#
_symmetry.space_group_name_H-M   'P 1'
#
loop_
_entity.id
_entity.type
_entity.pdbx_description
1 polymer ?
#
loop_
_entity_poly.entity_id
_entity_poly.type
_entity_poly.pdbx_seq_one_letter_code
_entity_poly.pdbx_strand_id
1 'polypeptide(L)' 'MKKTHETQSGRPVLARSFAASHGLSVGQFIHYCRTGKITGARFDRHLWQWVVYPPCKLLIR' A
#
# COMPACT_ATOMS: atom_id res chain seq x y z
N MET A 1 19.83 -12.61 -10.35
CA MET A 1 19.04 -11.36 -10.27
C MET A 1 18.61 -11.14 -8.83
N LYS A 2 19.38 -10.38 -8.05
CA LYS A 2 19.02 -10.03 -6.67
C LYS A 2 18.13 -8.79 -6.74
N LYS A 3 16.81 -8.95 -6.56
CA LYS A 3 15.91 -7.80 -6.35
C LYS A 3 16.22 -7.26 -4.96
N THR A 4 17.17 -6.33 -4.90
CA THR A 4 17.45 -5.53 -3.73
C THR A 4 16.17 -4.79 -3.39
N HIS A 5 15.51 -5.18 -2.29
CA HIS A 5 14.44 -4.40 -1.68
C HIS A 5 15.09 -3.14 -1.08
N GLU A 6 15.46 -2.21 -1.94
CA GLU A 6 15.79 -0.86 -1.50
C GLU A 6 14.57 -0.32 -0.77
N THR A 7 14.78 -0.12 0.52
CA THR A 7 13.86 0.56 1.40
C THR A 7 13.78 2.01 0.90
N GLN A 8 12.91 2.26 -0.08
CA GLN A 8 12.64 3.60 -0.60
C GLN A 8 11.95 4.40 0.48
N SER A 9 12.78 5.07 1.27
CA SER A 9 12.42 6.17 2.14
C SER A 9 11.69 7.24 1.31
N GLY A 10 10.40 7.43 1.56
CA GLY A 10 9.81 8.78 1.52
C GLY A 10 8.81 9.14 0.43
N ARG A 11 8.39 8.25 -0.49
CA ARG A 11 7.33 8.59 -1.47
C ARG A 11 6.07 7.73 -1.30
N PRO A 12 4.88 8.35 -1.20
CA PRO A 12 3.63 7.59 -1.19
C PRO A 12 3.43 6.87 -2.52
N VAL A 13 2.99 5.63 -2.46
CA VAL A 13 2.63 4.82 -3.64
C VAL A 13 1.12 4.62 -3.65
N LEU A 14 0.50 4.68 -4.83
CA LEU A 14 -0.92 4.36 -4.95
C LEU A 14 -1.19 2.92 -4.50
N ALA A 15 -2.23 2.72 -3.70
CA ALA A 15 -2.60 1.41 -3.17
C ALA A 15 -2.83 0.37 -4.27
N ARG A 16 -3.40 0.77 -5.41
CA ARG A 16 -3.57 -0.10 -6.59
C ARG A 16 -2.24 -0.60 -7.17
N SER A 17 -1.25 0.29 -7.27
CA SER A 17 0.07 -0.03 -7.81
C SER A 17 0.82 -0.92 -6.82
N PHE A 18 0.74 -0.60 -5.53
CA PHE A 18 1.31 -1.43 -4.48
C PHE A 18 0.71 -2.83 -4.48
N ALA A 19 -0.62 -2.96 -4.56
CA ALA A 19 -1.31 -4.25 -4.63
C ALA A 19 -0.85 -5.08 -5.84
N ALA A 20 -0.81 -4.47 -7.03
CA ALA A 20 -0.36 -5.13 -8.25
C ALA A 20 1.10 -5.60 -8.14
N SER A 21 2.00 -4.77 -7.61
CA SER A 21 3.42 -5.13 -7.41
C SER A 21 3.63 -6.28 -6.42
N HIS A 22 2.69 -6.52 -5.51
CA HIS A 22 2.72 -7.60 -4.52
C HIS A 22 1.80 -8.78 -4.88
N GLY A 23 1.20 -8.79 -6.08
CA GLY A 23 0.30 -9.86 -6.52
C GLY A 23 -1.03 -9.93 -5.76
N LEU A 24 -1.47 -8.84 -5.13
CA LEU A 24 -2.72 -8.75 -4.37
C LEU A 24 -3.85 -8.21 -5.24
N SER A 25 -5.07 -8.71 -5.00
CA SER A 25 -6.28 -8.12 -5.58
C SER A 25 -6.45 -6.67 -5.10
N VAL A 26 -6.61 -5.74 -6.03
CA VAL A 26 -6.77 -4.31 -5.74
C VAL A 26 -7.98 -4.07 -4.84
N GLY A 27 -9.10 -4.75 -5.10
CA GLY A 27 -10.32 -4.61 -4.29
C GLY A 27 -10.12 -5.06 -2.84
N GLN A 28 -9.47 -6.21 -2.66
CA GLN A 28 -9.13 -6.75 -1.33
C GLN A 28 -8.15 -5.83 -0.59
N PHE A 29 -7.14 -5.32 -1.29
CA PHE A 29 -6.16 -4.40 -0.70
C PHE A 29 -6.80 -3.06 -0.29
N ILE A 30 -7.67 -2.49 -1.11
CA ILE A 30 -8.44 -1.28 -0.75
C ILE A 30 -9.35 -1.57 0.45
N HIS A 31 -9.99 -2.73 0.50
CA HIS A 31 -10.77 -3.14 1.67
C HIS A 31 -9.91 -3.17 2.94
N TYR A 32 -8.67 -3.66 2.88
CA TYR A 32 -7.73 -3.63 3.99
C TYR A 32 -7.30 -2.23 4.39
N CYS A 33 -7.06 -1.33 3.41
CA CYS A 33 -6.80 0.08 3.70
C CYS A 33 -7.98 0.73 4.44
N ARG A 34 -9.22 0.50 3.98
CA ARG A 34 -10.45 1.02 4.59
C ARG A 34 -10.71 0.50 5.99
N THR A 35 -10.36 -0.77 6.24
CA THR A 35 -10.58 -1.44 7.54
C THR A 35 -9.41 -1.28 8.51
N GLY A 36 -8.39 -0.48 8.17
CA GLY A 36 -7.24 -0.26 9.03
C GLY A 36 -6.31 -1.47 9.16
N LYS A 37 -6.44 -2.47 8.27
CA LYS A 37 -5.60 -3.67 8.25
C LYS A 37 -4.23 -3.42 7.62
N ILE A 38 -3.95 -2.24 7.08
CA ILE A 38 -2.65 -1.85 6.53
C ILE A 38 -2.14 -0.62 7.26
N THR A 39 -0.95 -0.70 7.87
CA THR A 39 -0.27 0.47 8.45
C THR A 39 0.32 1.33 7.35
N GLY A 40 0.32 2.65 7.54
CA GLY A 40 0.82 3.59 6.53
C GLY A 40 -0.14 3.80 5.35
N ALA A 41 -1.32 3.18 5.34
CA ALA A 41 -2.37 3.51 4.37
C ALA A 41 -3.14 4.78 4.78
N ARG A 42 -3.29 5.72 3.85
CA ARG A 42 -4.12 6.93 4.01
C ARG A 42 -4.97 7.14 2.77
N PHE A 43 -6.14 7.74 2.94
CA PHE A 43 -6.94 8.19 1.82
C PHE A 43 -6.55 9.63 1.47
N ASP A 44 -6.00 9.82 0.28
CA ASP A 44 -5.68 11.13 -0.27
C ASP A 44 -6.93 11.72 -0.93
N ARG A 45 -7.45 12.83 -0.39
CA ARG A 45 -8.67 13.48 -0.89
C ARG A 45 -8.45 14.26 -2.18
N HIS A 46 -7.22 14.71 -2.46
CA HIS A 46 -6.90 15.43 -3.69
C HIS A 46 -6.86 14.46 -4.87
N LEU A 47 -6.31 13.27 -4.67
CA LEU A 47 -6.25 12.21 -5.68
C LEU A 47 -7.49 11.30 -5.68
N TRP A 48 -8.35 11.45 -4.67
CA TRP A 48 -9.49 10.58 -4.36
C TRP A 48 -9.11 9.09 -4.33
N GLN A 49 -7.91 8.79 -3.82
CA GLN A 49 -7.28 7.48 -3.90
C GLN A 49 -6.62 7.09 -2.58
N TRP A 50 -6.55 5.79 -2.34
CA TRP A 50 -5.73 5.26 -1.25
C TRP A 50 -4.26 5.27 -1.64
N VAL A 51 -3.44 5.80 -0.75
CA VAL A 51 -1.98 5.85 -0.84
C VAL A 51 -1.36 5.11 0.34
N VAL A 52 -0.21 4.49 0.09
CA VAL A 52 0.56 3.73 1.07
C VAL A 52 1.91 4.41 1.23
N TYR A 53 2.22 4.78 2.47
CA TYR A 53 3.50 5.35 2.88
C TYR A 53 4.38 4.24 3.44
N PRO A 54 5.52 3.90 2.79
CA PRO A 54 6.49 2.99 3.35
C PRO A 54 7.18 3.59 4.60
N PRO A 55 7.54 2.77 5.60
CA PRO A 55 7.28 1.33 5.70
C PRO A 55 5.81 1.04 6.05
N CYS A 56 5.21 0.08 5.35
CA CYS A 56 3.84 -0.39 5.57
C CYS A 56 3.82 -1.88 5.97
N LYS A 57 2.86 -2.27 6.81
CA LYS A 57 2.68 -3.66 7.26
C LYS A 57 1.21 -4.04 7.17
N LEU A 58 0.96 -5.29 6.81
CA LEU A 58 -0.35 -5.89 6.78
C LEU A 58 -0.62 -6.55 8.15
N LEU A 59 -1.73 -6.18 8.79
CA LEU A 59 -2.13 -6.58 10.15
C LEU A 59 -3.16 -7.73 10.15
N ILE A 60 -3.11 -8.62 9.15
CA ILE A 60 -4.04 -9.74 9.07
C ILE A 60 -3.57 -10.83 10.04
N ARG A 61 -4.48 -11.28 10.90
CA ARG A 61 -4.36 -12.50 11.70
C ARG A 61 -4.87 -13.69 10.90
#